data_AF-A0A3R6QNF3-F1
#
_entry.id   AF-A0A3R6QNF3-F1
#
_cell.length_a   1.000
_cell.length_b   1.000
_cell.length_c   1.000
_cell.angle_alpha   90.00
_cell.angle_beta   90.00
_cell.angle_gamma   90.00
#
_symmetry.space_group_name_H-M   'P 1'
#
loop_
_entity.id
_entity.type
_entity.pdbx_description
1 polymer ?
#
loop_
_entity_poly.entity_id
_entity_poly.type
_entity_poly.pdbx_seq_one_letter_code
_entity_poly.pdbx_strand_id
1 'polypeptide(L)'
;MGQGKSIRLDRFLAEMKQGTRSQVKEMIRKGRVLVDGTVCRESDRKIFPDETRVTLDGQPVGWADTEYYMLNKPQGVVSATEDGRYQTVIDLIDEAKRKDLFPVGRLDIDTEGLLLITNDGALAHELLAPKKHVDKVYFARVKGTLKEGIEARFQAGLTLTDGTPVRPAELVIEKKWNDAGEDLCEARLTIHEGKFHQVKRMFEAEGGEVIYLKRLSMGPLALDEALATGEYRALREDEIRALKERTLTSQNCVSNDENLSDTPNNTPPEINWNTVDAVLFDLDGTLVDSMWMWKAIDVEFLKRYGYDCPEDLEKVIEGMSFSETAIYFKDRFQLPMTLDEIKAIWIEMSIDKYRHEVPLKSGVAEFLSFLKKKGIRMGIATSNAQDMVAAVLDSLDIRSYFGVVATACEVAAGKPAPDIYLKVAADLGVQPEKCLVFEDVPAGILAGKRAGMRVGAVEDVFSLSMTEEKKELADFYIRDYRELIQGAR
;
A
#
# COMPACT_ATOMS: atom_id res chain seq x y z
N MET A 1 2.09 -38.28 14.63
CA MET A 1 2.09 -37.26 15.69
C MET A 1 2.69 -36.01 15.07
N GLY A 2 1.83 -35.09 14.63
CA GLY A 2 2.26 -33.91 13.88
C GLY A 2 3.06 -32.99 14.79
N GLN A 3 4.22 -32.51 14.32
CA GLN A 3 4.95 -31.47 15.02
C GLN A 3 4.13 -30.18 14.94
N GLY A 4 3.33 -29.90 15.97
CA GLY A 4 2.62 -28.62 16.09
C GLY A 4 3.64 -27.48 16.08
N LYS A 5 3.40 -26.45 15.25
CA LYS A 5 4.33 -25.32 15.14
C LYS A 5 4.21 -24.48 16.41
N SER A 6 5.26 -24.43 17.23
CA SER A 6 5.26 -23.64 18.46
C SER A 6 5.21 -22.13 18.17
N ILE A 7 4.38 -21.37 18.88
CA ILE A 7 4.30 -19.91 18.81
C ILE A 7 4.61 -19.27 20.17
N ARG A 8 5.14 -18.06 20.19
CA ARG A 8 5.32 -17.30 21.44
C ARG A 8 3.97 -16.83 21.99
N LEU A 9 3.80 -16.89 23.30
CA LEU A 9 2.59 -16.47 24.00
C LEU A 9 2.19 -15.01 23.70
N ASP A 10 3.16 -14.09 23.67
CA ASP A 10 2.91 -12.69 23.32
C ASP A 10 2.38 -12.50 21.90
N ARG A 11 2.91 -13.27 20.97
CA ARG A 11 2.49 -13.28 19.57
C ARG A 11 1.11 -13.91 19.43
N PHE A 12 0.86 -15.04 20.08
CA PHE A 12 -0.44 -15.70 20.10
C PHE A 12 -1.56 -14.77 20.58
N LEU A 13 -1.39 -14.14 21.75
CA LEU A 13 -2.41 -13.25 22.30
C LEU A 13 -2.61 -11.98 21.44
N ALA A 14 -1.54 -11.45 20.83
CA ALA A 14 -1.65 -10.31 19.91
C ALA A 14 -2.36 -10.66 18.60
N GLU A 15 -2.05 -11.82 18.01
CA GLU A 15 -2.73 -12.36 16.82
C GLU A 15 -4.21 -12.66 17.10
N MET A 16 -4.53 -13.11 18.32
CA MET A 16 -5.90 -13.29 18.80
C MET A 16 -6.57 -11.99 19.28
N LYS A 17 -6.01 -10.83 18.89
CA LYS A 17 -6.55 -9.48 19.12
C LYS A 17 -6.84 -9.16 20.60
N GLN A 18 -6.09 -9.76 21.53
CA GLN A 18 -6.25 -9.47 22.96
C GLN A 18 -5.55 -8.18 23.39
N GLY A 19 -4.89 -7.47 22.47
CA GLY A 19 -4.21 -6.19 22.68
C GLY A 19 -3.03 -6.03 21.73
N THR A 20 -2.42 -4.85 21.69
CA THR A 20 -1.14 -4.66 21.00
C THR A 20 -0.06 -5.51 21.66
N ARG A 21 1.03 -5.80 20.94
CA ARG A 21 2.10 -6.66 21.46
C ARG A 21 2.70 -6.12 22.77
N SER A 22 2.75 -4.80 22.93
CA SER A 22 3.18 -4.13 24.18
C SER A 22 2.16 -4.31 25.31
N GLN A 23 0.87 -4.12 25.03
CA GLN A 23 -0.21 -4.33 26.01
C GLN A 23 -0.28 -5.80 26.46
N VAL A 24 -0.16 -6.73 25.52
CA VAL A 24 -0.12 -8.17 25.81
C VAL A 24 1.06 -8.54 26.70
N LYS A 25 2.27 -8.05 26.39
CA LYS A 25 3.45 -8.25 27.25
C LYS A 25 3.22 -7.69 28.65
N GLU A 26 2.57 -6.53 28.76
CA GLU A 26 2.23 -5.95 30.07
C GLU A 26 1.21 -6.81 30.84
N MET A 27 0.18 -7.32 30.17
CA MET A 27 -0.82 -8.23 30.76
C MET A 27 -0.19 -9.53 31.27
N ILE A 28 0.70 -10.13 30.47
CA ILE A 28 1.49 -11.29 30.86
C ILE A 28 2.35 -10.97 32.09
N ARG A 29 3.09 -9.84 32.08
CA ARG A 29 3.93 -9.41 33.21
C ARG A 29 3.12 -9.20 34.49
N LYS A 30 1.89 -8.66 34.38
CA LYS A 30 0.95 -8.46 35.49
C LYS A 30 0.35 -9.78 36.01
N GLY A 31 0.58 -10.91 35.34
CA GLY A 31 0.07 -12.21 35.75
C GLY A 31 -1.41 -12.43 35.40
N ARG A 32 -1.92 -11.70 34.40
CA ARG A 32 -3.31 -11.82 33.92
C ARG A 32 -3.52 -13.04 33.01
N VAL A 33 -2.44 -13.67 32.55
CA VAL A 33 -2.48 -14.79 31.61
C VAL A 33 -2.15 -16.10 32.32
N LEU A 34 -2.97 -17.13 32.14
CA LEU A 34 -2.68 -18.49 32.56
C LEU A 34 -2.41 -19.36 31.33
N VAL A 35 -1.41 -20.24 31.44
CA VAL A 35 -1.10 -21.28 30.46
C VAL A 35 -1.26 -22.62 31.18
N ASP A 36 -2.18 -23.44 30.71
CA ASP A 36 -2.61 -24.71 31.33
C ASP A 36 -3.00 -24.55 32.80
N GLY A 37 -3.65 -23.42 33.13
CA GLY A 37 -4.10 -23.11 34.48
C GLY A 37 -3.00 -22.57 35.42
N THR A 38 -1.77 -22.37 34.94
CA THR A 38 -0.69 -21.75 35.72
C THR A 38 -0.41 -20.33 35.23
N VAL A 39 -0.32 -19.37 36.16
CA VAL A 39 0.01 -17.97 35.82
C VAL A 39 1.35 -17.91 35.07
N CYS A 40 1.33 -17.36 33.86
CA CYS A 40 2.51 -17.18 33.02
C CYS A 40 2.93 -15.71 33.01
N ARG A 41 4.19 -15.43 33.36
CA ARG A 41 4.79 -14.09 33.30
C ARG A 41 5.87 -13.95 32.21
N GLU A 42 6.17 -15.05 31.52
CA GLU A 42 7.14 -15.13 30.43
C GLU A 42 6.43 -14.87 29.10
N SER A 43 6.62 -13.69 28.54
CA SER A 43 5.95 -13.29 27.29
C SER A 43 6.43 -14.04 26.05
N ASP A 44 7.65 -14.55 26.09
CA ASP A 44 8.31 -15.32 25.05
C ASP A 44 8.15 -16.83 25.21
N ARG A 45 7.41 -17.30 26.23
CA ARG A 45 7.09 -18.71 26.42
C ARG A 45 6.49 -19.27 25.12
N LYS A 46 7.07 -20.36 24.64
CA LYS A 46 6.53 -21.10 23.51
C LYS A 46 5.32 -21.92 23.97
N ILE A 47 4.24 -21.83 23.22
CA ILE A 47 3.02 -22.61 23.38
C ILE A 47 2.71 -23.32 22.06
N PHE A 48 1.93 -24.39 22.15
CA PHE A 48 1.39 -25.10 21.01
C PHE A 48 -0.11 -24.81 20.98
N PRO A 49 -0.61 -23.94 20.07
CA PRO A 49 -2.00 -23.44 20.13
C PRO A 49 -3.07 -24.53 20.19
N ASP A 50 -2.82 -25.67 19.55
CA ASP A 50 -3.75 -26.80 19.48
C ASP A 50 -3.72 -27.70 20.73
N GLU A 51 -2.67 -27.58 21.55
CA GLU A 51 -2.42 -28.46 22.70
C GLU A 51 -2.40 -27.70 24.04
N THR A 52 -2.27 -26.37 23.99
CA THR A 52 -2.03 -25.52 25.15
C THR A 52 -3.26 -24.67 25.46
N ARG A 53 -3.81 -24.77 26.67
CA ARG A 53 -4.94 -23.95 27.10
C ARG A 53 -4.46 -22.61 27.63
N VAL A 54 -4.66 -21.53 26.87
CA VAL A 54 -4.36 -20.16 27.29
C VAL A 54 -5.64 -19.48 27.81
N THR A 55 -5.56 -18.79 28.95
CA THR A 55 -6.64 -17.90 29.43
C THR A 55 -6.08 -16.52 29.76
N LEU A 56 -6.86 -15.48 29.54
CA LEU A 56 -6.58 -14.09 29.93
C LEU A 56 -7.73 -13.61 30.83
N ASP A 57 -7.40 -13.20 32.06
CA ASP A 57 -8.37 -12.79 33.10
C ASP A 57 -9.49 -13.82 33.34
N GLY A 58 -9.14 -15.11 33.25
CA GLY A 58 -10.07 -16.23 33.43
C GLY A 58 -10.89 -16.58 32.17
N GLN A 59 -10.81 -15.80 31.10
CA GLN A 59 -11.44 -16.12 29.82
C GLN A 59 -10.51 -16.94 28.93
N PRO A 60 -10.94 -18.08 28.37
CA PRO A 60 -10.15 -18.84 27.40
C PRO A 60 -9.84 -18.02 26.16
N VAL A 61 -8.59 -18.06 25.70
CA VAL A 61 -8.14 -17.51 24.42
C VAL A 61 -7.79 -18.68 23.51
N GLY A 62 -8.65 -18.94 22.53
CA GLY A 62 -8.45 -20.00 21.52
C GLY A 62 -7.74 -19.49 20.27
N TRP A 63 -7.07 -20.38 19.53
CA TRP A 63 -6.57 -20.12 18.18
C TRP A 63 -7.76 -19.94 17.22
N ALA A 64 -7.68 -18.99 16.30
CA ALA A 64 -8.76 -18.68 15.38
C ALA A 64 -8.38 -19.00 13.93
N ASP A 65 -9.15 -19.90 13.31
CA ASP A 65 -9.02 -20.32 11.91
C ASP A 65 -9.07 -19.12 10.95
N THR A 66 -8.25 -19.14 9.90
CA THR A 66 -8.34 -18.21 8.78
C THR A 66 -9.37 -18.75 7.79
N GLU A 67 -10.36 -17.93 7.42
CA GLU A 67 -11.49 -18.34 6.60
C GLU A 67 -11.39 -17.70 5.22
N TYR A 68 -11.70 -18.47 4.18
CA TYR A 68 -11.68 -18.00 2.79
C TYR A 68 -12.93 -18.48 2.07
N TYR A 69 -13.70 -17.54 1.54
CA TYR A 69 -14.92 -17.83 0.80
C TYR A 69 -14.89 -17.25 -0.60
N MET A 70 -15.35 -18.04 -1.56
CA MET A 70 -15.74 -17.59 -2.88
C MET A 70 -17.22 -17.22 -2.84
N LEU A 71 -17.54 -15.97 -3.12
CA LEU A 71 -18.91 -15.49 -3.29
C LEU A 71 -19.18 -15.24 -4.77
N ASN A 72 -20.27 -15.79 -5.31
CA ASN A 72 -20.83 -15.31 -6.57
C ASN A 72 -21.76 -14.13 -6.26
N LYS A 73 -21.19 -12.93 -6.17
CA LYS A 73 -21.90 -11.74 -5.71
C LYS A 73 -23.11 -11.42 -6.63
N PRO A 74 -24.31 -11.16 -6.07
CA PRO A 74 -25.46 -10.69 -6.84
C PRO A 74 -25.43 -9.16 -7.05
N GLN A 75 -26.23 -8.67 -8.01
CA GLN A 75 -26.56 -7.25 -8.08
C GLN A 75 -27.39 -6.82 -6.86
N GLY A 76 -27.35 -5.52 -6.53
CA GLY A 76 -28.11 -4.93 -5.42
C GLY A 76 -27.43 -5.04 -4.04
N VAL A 77 -26.30 -5.75 -3.96
CA VAL A 77 -25.51 -5.94 -2.73
C VAL A 77 -24.20 -5.16 -2.82
N VAL A 78 -23.81 -4.47 -1.75
CA VAL A 78 -22.58 -3.65 -1.72
C VAL A 78 -21.37 -4.42 -1.20
N SER A 79 -20.21 -4.19 -1.82
CA SER A 79 -18.94 -4.79 -1.41
C SER A 79 -18.35 -4.05 -0.20
N ALA A 80 -18.98 -4.20 0.97
CA ALA A 80 -18.60 -3.58 2.24
C ALA A 80 -18.73 -4.58 3.40
N THR A 81 -18.16 -4.26 4.55
CA THR A 81 -18.38 -5.01 5.80
C THR A 81 -19.65 -4.57 6.52
N GLU A 82 -19.97 -3.28 6.45
CA GLU A 82 -21.16 -2.66 7.03
C GLU A 82 -21.66 -1.57 6.07
N ASP A 83 -22.98 -1.45 5.91
CA ASP A 83 -23.62 -0.37 5.14
C ASP A 83 -25.01 -0.08 5.74
N GLY A 84 -25.35 1.19 5.87
CA GLY A 84 -26.60 1.61 6.52
C GLY A 84 -27.84 1.56 5.63
N ARG A 85 -27.69 1.30 4.32
CA ARG A 85 -28.76 1.40 3.32
C ARG A 85 -28.95 0.13 2.51
N TYR A 86 -27.86 -0.53 2.14
CA TYR A 86 -27.87 -1.70 1.27
C TYR A 86 -27.35 -2.93 2.00
N GLN A 87 -27.86 -4.11 1.62
CA GLN A 87 -27.29 -5.37 2.10
C GLN A 87 -25.83 -5.48 1.66
N THR A 88 -24.97 -5.96 2.55
CA THR A 88 -23.55 -6.12 2.30
C THR A 88 -23.22 -7.55 1.88
N VAL A 89 -22.06 -7.72 1.27
CA VAL A 89 -21.52 -9.05 0.91
C VAL A 89 -21.21 -9.92 2.14
N ILE A 90 -21.01 -9.33 3.31
CA ILE A 90 -20.81 -10.07 4.56
C ILE A 90 -22.14 -10.64 5.08
N ASP A 91 -23.27 -9.93 4.88
CA ASP A 91 -24.60 -10.42 5.24
C ASP A 91 -25.02 -11.69 4.48
N LEU A 92 -24.34 -12.00 3.37
CA LEU A 92 -24.58 -13.20 2.57
C LEU A 92 -23.83 -14.44 3.10
N ILE A 93 -22.88 -14.28 4.03
CA ILE A 93 -22.05 -15.37 4.56
C ILE A 93 -22.58 -15.79 5.94
N ASP A 94 -23.55 -16.70 5.96
CA ASP A 94 -24.24 -17.13 7.19
C ASP A 94 -23.50 -18.20 8.02
N GLU A 95 -22.57 -18.95 7.42
CA GLU A 95 -21.76 -19.98 8.09
C GLU A 95 -20.41 -19.46 8.63
N ALA A 96 -20.16 -18.14 8.54
CA ALA A 96 -18.94 -17.52 9.00
C ALA A 96 -18.70 -17.78 10.49
N LYS A 97 -17.55 -18.38 10.85
CA LYS A 97 -17.19 -18.59 12.27
C LYS A 97 -16.64 -17.32 12.90
N ARG A 98 -16.10 -16.41 12.10
CA ARG A 98 -15.53 -15.14 12.56
C ARG A 98 -16.28 -13.92 12.04
N LYS A 99 -16.27 -12.89 12.88
CA LYS A 99 -16.93 -11.60 12.62
C LYS A 99 -16.03 -10.58 11.90
N ASP A 100 -14.78 -10.94 11.64
CA ASP A 100 -13.78 -10.06 11.01
C ASP A 100 -13.50 -10.43 9.55
N LEU A 101 -14.48 -11.03 8.88
CA LEU A 101 -14.47 -11.21 7.43
C LEU A 101 -14.60 -9.87 6.72
N PHE A 102 -13.90 -9.71 5.60
CA PHE A 102 -14.00 -8.55 4.74
C PHE A 102 -13.81 -8.97 3.26
N PRO A 103 -14.39 -8.21 2.32
CA PRO A 103 -14.19 -8.48 0.90
C PRO A 103 -12.79 -8.09 0.42
N VAL A 104 -12.18 -8.96 -0.38
CA VAL A 104 -10.92 -8.71 -1.07
C VAL A 104 -11.21 -7.95 -2.36
N GLY A 105 -11.20 -6.64 -2.23
CA GLY A 105 -11.52 -5.70 -3.29
C GLY A 105 -13.02 -5.45 -3.36
N ARG A 106 -13.43 -4.74 -4.42
CA ARG A 106 -14.83 -4.32 -4.57
C ARG A 106 -15.34 -4.64 -5.96
N LEU A 107 -16.60 -5.02 -6.00
CA LEU A 107 -17.45 -4.99 -7.19
C LEU A 107 -18.55 -3.95 -6.97
N ASP A 108 -18.90 -3.23 -8.03
CA ASP A 108 -19.98 -2.24 -8.00
C ASP A 108 -21.31 -2.91 -7.62
N ILE A 109 -22.25 -2.12 -7.10
CA ILE A 109 -23.54 -2.64 -6.61
C ILE A 109 -24.32 -3.40 -7.71
N ASP A 110 -24.19 -2.98 -8.96
CA ASP A 110 -24.81 -3.57 -10.16
C ASP A 110 -23.89 -4.57 -10.90
N THR A 111 -22.76 -4.95 -10.30
CA THR A 111 -21.83 -5.94 -10.88
C THR A 111 -21.92 -7.27 -10.14
N GLU A 112 -21.98 -8.36 -10.91
CA GLU A 112 -22.03 -9.74 -10.40
C GLU A 112 -20.68 -10.44 -10.38
N GLY A 113 -20.63 -11.61 -9.76
CA GLY A 113 -19.58 -12.60 -9.98
C GLY A 113 -18.60 -12.72 -8.84
N LEU A 114 -17.43 -13.27 -9.15
CA LEU A 114 -16.44 -13.70 -8.16
C LEU A 114 -16.02 -12.56 -7.24
N LEU A 115 -16.24 -12.71 -5.94
CA LEU A 115 -15.66 -11.90 -4.88
C LEU A 115 -15.07 -12.82 -3.81
N LEU A 116 -13.79 -12.64 -3.49
CA LEU A 116 -13.15 -13.34 -2.39
C LEU A 116 -13.48 -12.63 -1.08
N ILE A 117 -13.93 -13.37 -0.07
CA ILE A 117 -14.16 -12.88 1.30
C ILE A 117 -13.19 -13.63 2.23
N THR A 118 -12.46 -12.92 3.08
CA THR A 118 -11.54 -13.53 4.03
C THR A 118 -11.30 -12.63 5.24
N ASN A 119 -10.68 -13.18 6.28
CA ASN A 119 -10.07 -12.43 7.39
C ASN A 119 -8.53 -12.36 7.27
N ASP A 120 -7.94 -12.87 6.18
CA ASP A 120 -6.51 -12.82 5.87
C ASP A 120 -6.12 -11.48 5.25
N GLY A 121 -5.76 -10.51 6.10
CA GLY A 121 -5.37 -9.16 5.66
C GLY A 121 -4.12 -9.14 4.79
N ALA A 122 -3.18 -10.05 5.01
CA ALA A 122 -1.93 -10.10 4.26
C ALA A 122 -2.19 -10.53 2.82
N LEU A 123 -2.92 -11.64 2.63
CA LEU A 123 -3.29 -12.11 1.30
C LEU A 123 -4.14 -11.08 0.55
N ALA A 124 -5.10 -10.45 1.26
CA ALA A 124 -5.95 -9.45 0.64
C ALA A 124 -5.16 -8.24 0.15
N HIS A 125 -4.22 -7.74 0.95
CA HIS A 125 -3.34 -6.63 0.56
C HIS A 125 -2.53 -6.99 -0.69
N GLU A 126 -1.97 -8.19 -0.76
CA GLU A 126 -1.18 -8.66 -1.92
C GLU A 126 -2.02 -8.77 -3.21
N LEU A 127 -3.26 -9.24 -3.08
CA LEU A 127 -4.18 -9.40 -4.21
C LEU A 127 -4.72 -8.06 -4.74
N LEU A 128 -4.74 -7.02 -3.90
CA LEU A 128 -5.26 -5.70 -4.23
C LEU A 128 -4.18 -4.67 -4.57
N ALA A 129 -2.93 -4.94 -4.18
CA ALA A 129 -1.79 -4.06 -4.46
C ALA A 129 -1.73 -3.75 -5.97
N PRO A 130 -1.88 -2.47 -6.38
CA PRO A 130 -1.91 -2.07 -7.80
C PRO A 130 -0.68 -2.50 -8.61
N LYS A 131 0.45 -2.74 -7.93
CA LYS A 131 1.73 -3.18 -8.51
C LYS A 131 1.79 -4.67 -8.86
N LYS A 132 0.90 -5.51 -8.30
CA LYS A 132 0.94 -6.98 -8.46
C LYS A 132 0.18 -7.50 -9.67
N HIS A 133 -0.46 -6.61 -10.43
CA HIS A 133 -1.12 -6.92 -11.71
C HIS A 133 -1.97 -8.17 -11.64
N VAL A 134 -2.84 -8.23 -10.62
CA VAL A 134 -3.74 -9.37 -10.47
C VAL A 134 -4.79 -9.31 -11.57
N ASP A 135 -4.67 -10.24 -12.51
CA ASP A 135 -5.60 -10.39 -13.63
C ASP A 135 -7.02 -10.55 -13.10
N LYS A 136 -7.94 -9.83 -13.73
CA LYS A 136 -9.37 -9.94 -13.47
C LYS A 136 -10.05 -10.08 -14.82
N VAL A 137 -10.72 -11.20 -15.01
CA VAL A 137 -11.47 -11.46 -16.24
C VAL A 137 -12.93 -11.15 -16.00
N TYR A 138 -13.51 -10.32 -16.85
CA TYR A 138 -14.90 -9.92 -16.82
C TYR A 138 -15.61 -10.41 -18.07
N PHE A 139 -16.85 -10.85 -17.91
CA PHE A 139 -17.83 -10.94 -18.98
C PHE A 139 -18.66 -9.66 -18.98
N ALA A 140 -18.76 -9.01 -20.14
CA ALA A 140 -19.54 -7.80 -20.33
C ALA A 140 -20.51 -7.99 -21.48
N ARG A 141 -21.77 -7.56 -21.27
CA ARG A 141 -22.70 -7.29 -22.36
C ARG A 141 -22.75 -5.78 -22.58
N VAL A 142 -22.53 -5.37 -23.81
CA VAL A 142 -22.35 -3.96 -24.18
C VAL A 142 -23.33 -3.59 -25.29
N LYS A 143 -23.94 -2.42 -25.15
CA LYS A 143 -24.82 -1.79 -26.12
C LYS A 143 -24.10 -0.63 -26.80
N GLY A 144 -24.30 -0.45 -28.09
CA GLY A 144 -23.76 0.67 -28.86
C GLY A 144 -22.73 0.26 -29.92
N THR A 145 -22.46 1.20 -30.83
CA THR A 145 -21.55 0.97 -31.94
C THR A 145 -20.11 1.23 -31.50
N LEU A 146 -19.39 0.14 -31.22
CA LEU A 146 -17.99 0.17 -30.82
C LEU A 146 -17.09 0.68 -31.96
N LYS A 147 -16.07 1.45 -31.63
CA LYS A 147 -15.06 1.93 -32.59
C LYS A 147 -14.35 0.77 -33.30
N GLU A 148 -13.98 1.00 -34.56
CA GLU A 148 -13.22 0.02 -35.34
C GLU A 148 -11.84 -0.24 -34.70
N GLY A 149 -11.43 -1.52 -34.63
CA GLY A 149 -10.16 -1.92 -34.02
C GLY A 149 -10.13 -1.82 -32.50
N ILE A 150 -11.29 -1.84 -31.82
CA ILE A 150 -11.38 -1.70 -30.36
C ILE A 150 -10.46 -2.66 -29.59
N GLU A 151 -10.30 -3.92 -30.03
CA GLU A 151 -9.41 -4.88 -29.36
C GLU A 151 -7.95 -4.38 -29.33
N ALA A 152 -7.47 -3.84 -30.45
CA ALA A 152 -6.13 -3.27 -30.53
C ALA A 152 -5.98 -1.99 -29.68
N ARG A 153 -7.06 -1.21 -29.55
CA ARG A 153 -7.09 -0.01 -28.72
C ARG A 153 -7.04 -0.34 -27.23
N PHE A 154 -7.77 -1.37 -26.80
CA PHE A 154 -7.67 -1.90 -25.43
C PHE A 154 -6.26 -2.44 -25.15
N GLN A 155 -5.66 -3.16 -26.09
CA GLN A 155 -4.28 -3.68 -25.98
C GLN A 155 -3.22 -2.56 -25.92
N ALA A 156 -3.46 -1.41 -26.55
CA ALA A 156 -2.56 -0.26 -26.47
C ALA A 156 -2.65 0.50 -25.14
N GLY A 157 -3.70 0.25 -24.34
CA GLY A 157 -4.11 1.10 -23.22
C GLY A 157 -4.98 2.26 -23.69
N LEU A 158 -5.88 2.72 -22.82
CA LEU A 158 -6.87 3.75 -23.12
C LEU A 158 -6.72 4.95 -22.19
N THR A 159 -7.34 6.06 -22.56
CA THR A 159 -7.62 7.18 -21.65
C THR A 159 -9.12 7.27 -21.48
N LEU A 160 -9.59 7.22 -20.24
CA LEU A 160 -11.00 7.34 -19.89
C LEU A 160 -11.50 8.76 -20.20
N THR A 161 -12.82 8.94 -20.25
CA THR A 161 -13.49 10.21 -20.58
C THR A 161 -13.10 11.40 -19.69
N ASP A 162 -12.64 11.14 -18.46
CA ASP A 162 -12.16 12.16 -17.51
C ASP A 162 -10.64 12.45 -17.60
N GLY A 163 -9.95 11.86 -18.59
CA GLY A 163 -8.51 11.99 -18.76
C GLY A 163 -7.66 10.96 -18.01
N THR A 164 -8.26 10.03 -17.24
CA THR A 164 -7.52 9.00 -16.52
C THR A 164 -6.92 7.95 -17.48
N PRO A 165 -5.59 7.75 -17.53
CA PRO A 165 -5.01 6.69 -18.35
C PRO A 165 -5.24 5.31 -17.70
N VAL A 166 -5.53 4.28 -18.49
CA VAL A 166 -5.63 2.88 -18.04
C VAL A 166 -4.63 2.02 -18.78
N ARG A 167 -4.17 0.96 -18.12
CA ARG A 167 -3.18 0.02 -18.65
C ARG A 167 -3.73 -0.77 -19.83
N PRO A 168 -2.85 -1.36 -20.66
CA PRO A 168 -3.21 -2.40 -21.61
C PRO A 168 -4.15 -3.45 -21.01
N ALA A 169 -5.14 -3.82 -21.79
CA ALA A 169 -6.14 -4.81 -21.43
C ALA A 169 -6.42 -5.72 -22.63
N GLU A 170 -6.71 -6.99 -22.34
CA GLU A 170 -7.07 -7.95 -23.37
C GLU A 170 -8.60 -7.99 -23.53
N LEU A 171 -9.07 -7.60 -24.71
CA LEU A 171 -10.48 -7.64 -25.07
C LEU A 171 -10.68 -8.70 -26.16
N VAL A 172 -11.65 -9.59 -25.94
CA VAL A 172 -12.13 -10.56 -26.93
C VAL A 172 -13.62 -10.37 -27.09
N ILE A 173 -14.07 -9.99 -28.28
CA ILE A 173 -15.50 -9.94 -28.61
C ILE A 173 -15.95 -11.35 -29.00
N GLU A 174 -16.86 -11.92 -28.24
CA GLU A 174 -17.32 -13.29 -28.42
C GLU A 174 -18.52 -13.37 -29.37
N LYS A 175 -19.38 -12.35 -29.31
CA LYS A 175 -20.62 -12.30 -30.10
C LYS A 175 -20.98 -10.86 -30.40
N LYS A 176 -21.47 -10.62 -31.63
CA LYS A 176 -22.11 -9.36 -32.03
C LYS A 176 -23.46 -9.67 -32.65
N TRP A 177 -24.46 -8.84 -32.36
CA TRP A 177 -25.76 -8.91 -33.00
C TRP A 177 -26.40 -7.53 -33.00
N ASN A 178 -27.46 -7.37 -33.79
CA ASN A 178 -28.30 -6.19 -33.76
C ASN A 178 -29.68 -6.60 -33.26
N ASP A 179 -30.23 -5.87 -32.29
CA ASP A 179 -31.58 -6.07 -31.77
C ASP A 179 -32.35 -4.76 -31.85
N ALA A 180 -33.47 -4.76 -32.57
CA ALA A 180 -34.31 -3.57 -32.78
C ALA A 180 -33.55 -2.31 -33.26
N GLY A 181 -32.47 -2.45 -34.04
CA GLY A 181 -31.65 -1.33 -34.51
C GLY A 181 -30.54 -0.92 -33.54
N GLU A 182 -30.41 -1.57 -32.39
CA GLU A 182 -29.32 -1.37 -31.43
C GLU A 182 -28.24 -2.42 -31.62
N ASP A 183 -26.99 -1.98 -31.79
CA ASP A 183 -25.84 -2.87 -31.83
C ASP A 183 -25.53 -3.37 -30.41
N LEU A 184 -25.34 -4.68 -30.29
CA LEU A 184 -25.05 -5.36 -29.04
C LEU A 184 -23.87 -6.30 -29.22
N CYS A 185 -23.07 -6.45 -28.16
CA CYS A 185 -22.04 -7.48 -28.13
C CYS A 185 -21.85 -8.08 -26.74
N GLU A 186 -21.31 -9.30 -26.74
CA GLU A 186 -20.76 -9.96 -25.56
C GLU A 186 -19.24 -10.02 -25.72
N ALA A 187 -18.53 -9.66 -24.64
CA ALA A 187 -17.09 -9.60 -24.64
C ALA A 187 -16.50 -10.14 -23.34
N ARG A 188 -15.31 -10.73 -23.45
CA ARG A 188 -14.43 -11.00 -22.31
C ARG A 188 -13.33 -9.95 -22.26
N LEU A 189 -13.14 -9.38 -21.08
CA LEU A 189 -12.15 -8.35 -20.83
C LEU A 189 -11.26 -8.76 -19.65
N THR A 190 -9.96 -8.84 -19.90
CA THR A 190 -8.94 -9.05 -18.87
C THR A 190 -8.28 -7.71 -18.54
N ILE A 191 -8.35 -7.30 -17.27
CA ILE A 191 -7.65 -6.13 -16.75
C ILE A 191 -6.70 -6.48 -15.61
N HIS A 192 -5.64 -5.70 -15.45
CA HIS A 192 -4.58 -5.91 -14.46
C HIS A 192 -4.57 -4.88 -13.33
N GLU A 193 -5.59 -4.04 -13.27
CA GLU A 193 -5.81 -3.00 -12.27
C GLU A 193 -7.31 -2.90 -11.95
N GLY A 194 -7.69 -2.01 -11.04
CA GLY A 194 -9.08 -1.89 -10.58
C GLY A 194 -9.46 -0.46 -10.23
N LYS A 195 -9.49 0.43 -11.23
CA LYS A 195 -9.94 1.82 -11.06
C LYS A 195 -11.46 1.91 -10.93
N PHE A 196 -11.94 3.03 -10.41
CA PHE A 196 -13.37 3.28 -10.23
C PHE A 196 -14.15 3.11 -11.54
N HIS A 197 -15.09 2.15 -11.56
CA HIS A 197 -15.93 1.77 -12.71
C HIS A 197 -15.13 1.51 -14.00
N GLN A 198 -13.90 1.01 -13.89
CA GLN A 198 -12.95 0.96 -15.01
C GLN A 198 -13.52 0.28 -16.26
N VAL A 199 -14.09 -0.92 -16.14
CA VAL A 199 -14.62 -1.67 -17.30
C VAL A 199 -15.71 -0.87 -18.03
N LYS A 200 -16.66 -0.30 -17.28
CA LYS A 200 -17.77 0.47 -17.85
C LYS A 200 -17.26 1.69 -18.61
N ARG A 201 -16.32 2.41 -18.00
CA ARG A 201 -15.73 3.63 -18.56
C ARG A 201 -14.81 3.36 -19.76
N MET A 202 -14.17 2.20 -19.81
CA MET A 202 -13.38 1.78 -20.96
C MET A 202 -14.27 1.55 -22.19
N PHE A 203 -15.41 0.86 -22.03
CA PHE A 203 -16.36 0.71 -23.13
C PHE A 203 -17.01 2.05 -23.51
N GLU A 204 -17.34 2.90 -22.53
CA GLU A 204 -17.92 4.24 -22.76
C GLU A 204 -17.00 5.10 -23.64
N ALA A 205 -15.70 5.15 -23.31
CA ALA A 205 -14.70 5.88 -24.09
C ALA A 205 -14.58 5.39 -25.56
N GLU A 206 -15.01 4.15 -25.81
CA GLU A 206 -14.94 3.47 -27.11
C GLU A 206 -16.32 3.30 -27.78
N GLY A 207 -17.34 3.99 -27.27
CA GLY A 207 -18.67 4.10 -27.91
C GLY A 207 -19.72 3.09 -27.45
N GLY A 208 -19.45 2.36 -26.36
CA GLY A 208 -20.36 1.35 -25.81
C GLY A 208 -20.80 1.62 -24.37
N GLU A 209 -21.99 1.15 -24.03
CA GLU A 209 -22.58 1.17 -22.68
C GLU A 209 -22.62 -0.26 -22.13
N VAL A 210 -21.98 -0.52 -20.99
CA VAL A 210 -22.03 -1.84 -20.35
C VAL A 210 -23.38 -2.01 -19.64
N ILE A 211 -24.22 -2.89 -20.15
CA ILE A 211 -25.57 -3.17 -19.61
C ILE A 211 -25.60 -4.40 -18.68
N TYR A 212 -24.56 -5.23 -18.70
CA TYR A 212 -24.36 -6.32 -17.76
C TYR A 212 -22.87 -6.58 -17.57
N LEU A 213 -22.45 -6.79 -16.33
CA LEU A 213 -21.06 -7.03 -15.98
C LEU A 213 -20.95 -8.12 -14.91
N LYS A 214 -20.12 -9.13 -15.19
CA LYS A 214 -19.83 -10.21 -14.25
C LYS A 214 -18.34 -10.52 -14.20
N ARG A 215 -17.73 -10.52 -13.01
CA ARG A 215 -16.35 -10.96 -12.84
C ARG A 215 -16.30 -12.49 -12.81
N LEU A 216 -15.58 -13.07 -13.77
CA LEU A 216 -15.42 -14.52 -13.92
C LEU A 216 -14.21 -15.04 -13.16
N SER A 217 -13.13 -14.26 -13.05
CA SER A 217 -11.93 -14.68 -12.33
C SER A 217 -11.17 -13.52 -11.69
N MET A 218 -10.35 -13.85 -10.70
CA MET A 218 -9.40 -12.93 -10.07
C MET A 218 -8.14 -13.71 -9.69
N GLY A 219 -7.03 -13.39 -10.35
CA GLY A 219 -5.79 -14.15 -10.25
C GLY A 219 -6.03 -15.63 -10.60
N PRO A 220 -5.61 -16.58 -9.75
CA PRO A 220 -5.77 -18.01 -10.01
C PRO A 220 -7.18 -18.53 -9.72
N LEU A 221 -8.06 -17.73 -9.11
CA LEU A 221 -9.43 -18.15 -8.81
C LEU A 221 -10.32 -17.91 -10.01
N ALA A 222 -10.92 -18.97 -10.53
CA ALA A 222 -12.07 -18.91 -11.43
C ALA A 222 -13.36 -19.09 -10.62
N LEU A 223 -14.40 -18.35 -11.00
CA LEU A 223 -15.73 -18.50 -10.44
C LEU A 223 -16.22 -19.92 -10.70
N ASP A 224 -16.71 -20.57 -9.65
CA ASP A 224 -17.32 -21.89 -9.76
C ASP A 224 -18.63 -21.82 -10.55
N GLU A 225 -18.72 -22.54 -11.67
CA GLU A 225 -19.88 -22.54 -12.54
C GLU A 225 -21.12 -23.14 -11.86
N ALA A 226 -20.93 -24.00 -10.85
CA ALA A 226 -22.02 -24.59 -10.09
C ALA A 226 -22.57 -23.67 -8.99
N LEU A 227 -21.86 -22.57 -8.67
CA LEU A 227 -22.24 -21.64 -7.61
C LEU A 227 -23.23 -20.61 -8.14
N ALA A 228 -24.49 -20.68 -7.71
CA ALA A 228 -25.52 -19.78 -8.18
C ALA A 228 -25.28 -18.34 -7.70
N THR A 229 -25.89 -17.36 -8.38
CA THR A 229 -25.77 -15.95 -8.00
C THR A 229 -26.38 -15.72 -6.60
N GLY A 230 -25.61 -15.13 -5.69
CA GLY A 230 -25.96 -14.98 -4.27
C GLY A 230 -25.33 -16.03 -3.36
N GLU A 231 -24.91 -17.17 -3.91
CA GLU A 231 -24.31 -18.25 -3.12
C GLU A 231 -22.82 -18.05 -2.91
N TYR A 232 -22.33 -18.66 -1.83
CA TYR A 232 -20.92 -18.71 -1.52
C TYR A 232 -20.50 -20.13 -1.13
N ARG A 233 -19.19 -20.40 -1.19
CA ARG A 233 -18.60 -21.62 -0.65
C ARG A 233 -17.23 -21.34 -0.08
N ALA A 234 -16.77 -22.18 0.84
CA ALA A 234 -15.37 -22.16 1.25
C ALA A 234 -14.45 -22.43 0.04
N LEU A 235 -13.28 -21.79 0.02
CA LEU A 235 -12.24 -22.16 -0.92
C LEU A 235 -11.70 -23.54 -0.60
N ARG A 236 -11.36 -24.30 -1.64
CA ARG A 236 -10.64 -25.56 -1.50
C ARG A 236 -9.16 -25.30 -1.19
N GLU A 237 -8.47 -26.30 -0.63
CA GLU A 237 -7.05 -26.16 -0.26
C GLU A 237 -6.14 -25.86 -1.46
N ASP A 238 -6.46 -26.41 -2.65
CA ASP A 238 -5.74 -26.11 -3.89
C ASP A 238 -5.91 -24.65 -4.33
N GLU A 239 -7.11 -24.09 -4.17
CA GLU A 239 -7.40 -22.67 -4.48
C GLU A 239 -6.66 -21.74 -3.51
N ILE A 240 -6.68 -22.03 -2.21
CA ILE A 240 -5.95 -21.27 -1.19
C ILE A 240 -4.45 -21.32 -1.45
N ARG A 241 -3.92 -22.50 -1.79
CA ARG A 241 -2.50 -22.67 -2.14
C ARG A 241 -2.15 -21.89 -3.39
N ALA A 242 -2.96 -21.93 -4.45
CA ALA A 242 -2.70 -21.17 -5.67
C ALA A 242 -2.65 -19.65 -5.42
N LEU A 243 -3.53 -19.14 -4.55
CA LEU A 243 -3.48 -17.74 -4.10
C LEU A 243 -2.16 -17.40 -3.41
N LYS A 244 -1.71 -18.26 -2.47
CA LYS A 244 -0.47 -18.06 -1.70
C LYS A 244 0.80 -18.28 -2.53
N GLU A 245 0.81 -19.24 -3.45
CA GLU A 245 1.92 -19.49 -4.35
C GLU A 245 2.10 -18.36 -5.37
N ARG A 246 1.00 -17.75 -5.84
CA ARG A 246 1.05 -16.58 -6.73
C ARG A 246 1.66 -15.35 -6.04
N THR A 247 1.36 -15.17 -4.75
CA THR A 247 2.05 -14.17 -3.91
C THR A 247 3.57 -14.39 -3.96
N LEU A 248 4.01 -15.64 -3.82
CA LEU A 248 5.43 -16.03 -3.79
C LEU A 248 6.10 -15.96 -5.17
N THR A 249 5.38 -16.23 -6.27
CA THR A 249 5.92 -16.18 -7.65
C THR A 249 5.91 -14.77 -8.25
N SER A 250 5.07 -13.86 -7.76
CA SER A 250 5.08 -12.44 -8.13
C SER A 250 6.23 -11.65 -7.48
N GLN A 251 7.19 -12.35 -6.88
CA GLN A 251 8.53 -11.88 -6.48
C GLN A 251 9.63 -12.32 -7.49
N ASN A 252 9.34 -13.20 -8.45
CA ASN A 252 10.37 -13.84 -9.30
C ASN A 252 10.27 -13.59 -10.82
N CYS A 253 9.41 -12.67 -11.30
CA CYS A 253 9.28 -12.39 -12.73
C CYS A 253 9.79 -10.99 -13.11
N VAL A 254 11.11 -10.81 -13.11
CA VAL A 254 11.83 -9.99 -14.10
C VAL A 254 12.98 -10.84 -14.63
N SER A 255 13.06 -10.89 -15.96
CA SER A 255 13.81 -11.78 -16.85
C SER A 255 15.22 -12.24 -16.46
N ASN A 256 15.48 -13.50 -16.83
CA ASN A 256 16.76 -14.14 -17.11
C ASN A 256 17.86 -13.17 -17.60
N ASP A 257 18.87 -12.98 -16.77
CA ASP A 257 20.26 -12.92 -17.22
C ASP A 257 21.07 -13.86 -16.32
N GLU A 258 21.74 -14.83 -16.96
CA GLU A 258 22.59 -15.81 -16.31
C GLU A 258 23.81 -15.10 -15.70
N ASN A 259 23.81 -14.94 -14.37
CA ASN A 259 24.95 -15.05 -13.44
C ASN A 259 24.66 -14.25 -12.16
N LEU A 260 24.05 -14.88 -11.16
CA LEU A 260 24.17 -14.42 -9.77
C LEU A 260 24.22 -15.63 -8.84
N SER A 261 25.43 -16.15 -8.68
CA SER A 261 25.82 -16.88 -7.48
C SER A 261 25.95 -15.90 -6.32
N ASP A 262 25.51 -16.36 -5.15
CA ASP A 262 25.73 -15.82 -3.81
C ASP A 262 24.92 -14.58 -3.43
N THR A 263 23.87 -14.81 -2.65
CA THR A 263 23.29 -13.81 -1.74
C THR A 263 24.24 -13.60 -0.55
N PRO A 264 24.57 -12.34 -0.21
CA PRO A 264 24.95 -12.05 1.17
C PRO A 264 24.26 -10.81 1.74
N ASN A 265 23.75 -10.99 2.97
CA ASN A 265 23.68 -10.01 4.05
C ASN A 265 22.89 -8.69 3.84
N ASN A 266 21.76 -8.58 4.56
CA ASN A 266 21.06 -7.35 4.94
C ASN A 266 21.85 -6.51 5.99
N THR A 267 23.14 -6.27 5.74
CA THR A 267 23.98 -5.34 6.52
C THR A 267 24.42 -4.23 5.57
N PRO A 268 24.51 -2.95 6.01
CA PRO A 268 25.00 -1.88 5.15
C PRO A 268 26.36 -2.28 4.55
N PRO A 269 26.50 -2.35 3.22
CA PRO A 269 27.77 -2.71 2.60
C PRO A 269 28.79 -1.61 2.91
N GLU A 270 30.08 -1.95 2.97
CA GLU A 270 31.12 -0.92 2.99
C GLU A 270 31.02 -0.09 1.71
N ILE A 271 30.48 1.13 1.84
CA ILE A 271 30.34 2.04 0.71
C ILE A 271 31.71 2.64 0.39
N ASN A 272 32.21 2.39 -0.81
CA ASN A 272 33.36 3.12 -1.33
C ASN A 272 32.96 4.55 -1.67
N TRP A 273 33.06 5.45 -0.70
CA TRP A 273 32.68 6.87 -0.84
C TRP A 273 33.47 7.63 -1.91
N ASN A 274 34.57 7.10 -2.43
CA ASN A 274 35.31 7.72 -3.53
C ASN A 274 34.64 7.53 -4.90
N THR A 275 33.62 6.66 -5.01
CA THR A 275 32.88 6.43 -6.25
C THR A 275 31.52 7.14 -6.28
N VAL A 276 31.19 7.89 -5.22
CA VAL A 276 29.92 8.60 -5.08
C VAL A 276 30.18 10.09 -5.20
N ASP A 277 29.67 10.70 -6.27
CA ASP A 277 29.87 12.13 -6.54
C ASP A 277 28.75 12.99 -5.93
N ALA A 278 27.55 12.42 -5.71
CA ALA A 278 26.45 13.06 -5.01
C ALA A 278 25.60 12.09 -4.17
N VAL A 279 25.02 12.62 -3.09
CA VAL A 279 23.98 11.97 -2.29
C VAL A 279 22.69 12.77 -2.37
N LEU A 280 21.60 12.11 -2.72
CA LEU A 280 20.28 12.69 -2.89
C LEU A 280 19.37 12.12 -1.79
N PHE A 281 18.59 12.98 -1.17
CA PHE A 281 17.73 12.58 -0.07
C PHE A 281 16.28 12.89 -0.40
N ASP A 282 15.37 11.98 -0.08
CA ASP A 282 14.03 12.40 0.31
C ASP A 282 14.07 13.17 1.65
N LEU A 283 13.02 13.93 1.94
CA LEU A 283 12.95 14.76 3.14
C LEU A 283 12.26 14.03 4.31
N ASP A 284 10.98 13.71 4.17
CA ASP A 284 10.14 13.20 5.25
C ASP A 284 10.39 11.72 5.48
N GLY A 285 10.56 11.31 6.74
CA GLY A 285 10.92 9.92 7.06
C GLY A 285 12.34 9.52 6.64
N THR A 286 13.05 10.38 5.92
CA THR A 286 14.42 10.14 5.42
C THR A 286 15.46 11.04 6.09
N LEU A 287 15.31 12.36 6.01
CA LEU A 287 16.19 13.34 6.69
C LEU A 287 15.60 13.78 8.04
N VAL A 288 14.27 13.91 8.10
CA VAL A 288 13.55 14.41 9.27
C VAL A 288 12.52 13.39 9.76
N ASP A 289 12.35 13.31 11.08
CA ASP A 289 11.35 12.44 11.70
C ASP A 289 10.01 13.18 11.76
N SER A 290 9.28 13.16 10.64
CA SER A 290 8.09 13.98 10.41
C SER A 290 6.84 13.18 10.05
N MET A 291 6.94 11.87 9.80
CA MET A 291 5.79 11.11 9.30
C MET A 291 4.62 11.01 10.30
N TRP A 292 4.90 11.13 11.61
CA TRP A 292 3.89 11.21 12.67
C TRP A 292 3.07 12.52 12.63
N MET A 293 3.62 13.57 12.04
CA MET A 293 3.08 14.92 12.03
C MET A 293 1.72 14.97 11.32
N TRP A 294 1.58 14.22 10.22
CA TRP A 294 0.36 14.21 9.41
C TRP A 294 -0.86 13.72 10.20
N LYS A 295 -0.71 12.62 10.94
CA LYS A 295 -1.74 12.14 11.88
C LYS A 295 -2.05 13.20 12.94
N ALA A 296 -1.03 13.86 13.47
CA ALA A 296 -1.22 14.90 14.49
C ALA A 296 -2.01 16.10 13.93
N ILE A 297 -1.73 16.50 12.67
CA ILE A 297 -2.47 17.55 11.96
C ILE A 297 -3.92 17.13 11.76
N ASP A 298 -4.19 15.90 11.32
CA ASP A 298 -5.56 15.40 11.12
C ASP A 298 -6.37 15.50 12.42
N VAL A 299 -5.79 15.02 13.53
CA VAL A 299 -6.41 15.04 14.85
C VAL A 299 -6.66 16.47 15.33
N GLU A 300 -5.65 17.34 15.24
CA GLU A 300 -5.73 18.72 15.70
C GLU A 300 -6.71 19.55 14.86
N PHE A 301 -6.67 19.38 13.54
CA PHE A 301 -7.54 20.05 12.59
C PHE A 301 -9.00 19.69 12.85
N LEU A 302 -9.33 18.40 12.94
CA LEU A 302 -10.71 17.95 13.20
C LEU A 302 -11.21 18.46 14.54
N LYS A 303 -10.38 18.37 15.58
CA LYS A 303 -10.72 18.86 16.92
C LYS A 303 -11.00 20.36 16.92
N ARG A 304 -10.26 21.16 16.15
CA ARG A 304 -10.48 22.62 16.01
C ARG A 304 -11.87 22.96 15.47
N TYR A 305 -12.46 22.06 14.69
CA TYR A 305 -13.81 22.21 14.12
C TYR A 305 -14.87 21.37 14.84
N GLY A 306 -14.55 20.80 16.00
CA GLY A 306 -15.51 20.09 16.86
C GLY A 306 -15.76 18.63 16.47
N TYR A 307 -14.84 18.01 15.73
CA TYR A 307 -14.91 16.60 15.35
C TYR A 307 -13.83 15.78 16.08
N ASP A 308 -14.20 14.57 16.48
CA ASP A 308 -13.22 13.56 16.89
C ASP A 308 -12.63 12.90 15.65
N CYS A 309 -11.32 12.59 15.70
CA CYS A 309 -10.64 11.88 14.62
C CYS A 309 -11.05 10.40 14.61
N PRO A 310 -11.70 9.90 13.54
CA PRO A 310 -12.11 8.50 13.46
C PRO A 310 -10.91 7.55 13.42
N GLU A 311 -11.04 6.36 14.03
CA GLU A 311 -9.97 5.35 14.04
C GLU A 311 -9.68 4.75 12.65
N ASP A 312 -10.65 4.79 11.74
CA ASP A 312 -10.52 4.33 10.36
C ASP A 312 -9.85 5.35 9.44
N LEU A 313 -9.72 6.61 9.88
CA LEU A 313 -9.36 7.74 9.01
C LEU A 313 -8.05 7.50 8.26
N GLU A 314 -6.98 7.12 8.96
CA GLU A 314 -5.67 6.87 8.35
C GLU A 314 -5.73 5.82 7.24
N LYS A 315 -6.48 4.73 7.44
CA LYS A 315 -6.61 3.66 6.45
C LYS A 315 -7.43 4.09 5.24
N VAL A 316 -8.42 4.95 5.45
CA VAL A 316 -9.28 5.43 4.37
C VAL A 316 -8.56 6.43 3.49
N ILE A 317 -7.74 7.31 4.08
CA ILE A 317 -6.98 8.32 3.35
C ILE A 317 -5.62 7.80 2.84
N GLU A 318 -5.23 6.59 3.23
CA GLU A 318 -4.00 5.94 2.76
C GLU A 318 -3.97 5.87 1.22
N GLY A 319 -2.93 6.47 0.63
CA GLY A 319 -2.75 6.53 -0.82
C GLY A 319 -3.54 7.61 -1.54
N MET A 320 -4.36 8.40 -0.85
CA MET A 320 -4.96 9.62 -1.40
C MET A 320 -3.90 10.73 -1.51
N SER A 321 -4.01 11.57 -2.53
CA SER A 321 -3.25 12.82 -2.63
C SER A 321 -3.71 13.83 -1.58
N PHE A 322 -2.89 14.85 -1.32
CA PHE A 322 -3.24 15.97 -0.43
C PHE A 322 -4.58 16.63 -0.79
N SER A 323 -4.86 16.75 -2.09
CA SER A 323 -6.12 17.34 -2.58
C SER A 323 -7.32 16.41 -2.41
N GLU A 324 -7.14 15.11 -2.69
CA GLU A 324 -8.19 14.11 -2.47
C GLU A 324 -8.53 13.97 -0.98
N THR A 325 -7.52 14.04 -0.12
CA THR A 325 -7.69 14.05 1.34
C THR A 325 -8.49 15.28 1.78
N ALA A 326 -8.18 16.47 1.26
CA ALA A 326 -8.95 17.69 1.57
C ALA A 326 -10.42 17.59 1.12
N ILE A 327 -10.67 17.00 -0.07
CA ILE A 327 -12.04 16.73 -0.56
C ILE A 327 -12.75 15.77 0.39
N TYR A 328 -12.10 14.66 0.73
CA TYR A 328 -12.63 13.67 1.64
C TYR A 328 -12.98 14.28 3.01
N PHE A 329 -12.11 15.11 3.59
CA PHE A 329 -12.38 15.76 4.87
C PHE A 329 -13.58 16.71 4.77
N LYS A 330 -13.65 17.50 3.69
CA LYS A 330 -14.79 18.39 3.45
C LYS A 330 -16.10 17.61 3.38
N ASP A 331 -16.11 16.51 2.65
CA ASP A 331 -17.33 15.72 2.41
C ASP A 331 -17.70 14.86 3.62
N ARG A 332 -16.74 14.20 4.26
CA ARG A 332 -16.99 13.33 5.42
C ARG A 332 -17.44 14.13 6.65
N PHE A 333 -16.77 15.24 6.92
CA PHE A 333 -17.05 16.03 8.13
C PHE A 333 -17.95 17.23 7.84
N GLN A 334 -18.38 17.44 6.59
CA GLN A 334 -19.28 18.54 6.19
C GLN A 334 -18.71 19.91 6.61
N LEU A 335 -17.42 20.12 6.36
CA LEU A 335 -16.71 21.32 6.82
C LEU A 335 -17.22 22.58 6.11
N PRO A 336 -17.46 23.68 6.84
CA PRO A 336 -18.09 24.89 6.31
C PRO A 336 -17.14 25.75 5.45
N MET A 337 -15.91 25.31 5.25
CA MET A 337 -14.86 26.03 4.51
C MET A 337 -14.60 25.41 3.14
N THR A 338 -14.00 26.18 2.24
CA THR A 338 -13.59 25.75 0.90
C THR A 338 -12.39 24.78 0.94
N LEU A 339 -12.15 24.06 -0.15
CA LEU A 339 -11.00 23.15 -0.24
C LEU A 339 -9.67 23.90 -0.10
N ASP A 340 -9.58 25.11 -0.65
CA ASP A 340 -8.38 25.92 -0.58
C ASP A 340 -8.10 26.43 0.84
N GLU A 341 -9.15 26.73 1.62
CA GLU A 341 -9.01 27.07 3.03
C GLU A 341 -8.52 25.87 3.86
N ILE A 342 -9.06 24.66 3.65
CA ILE A 342 -8.58 23.43 4.33
C ILE A 342 -7.08 23.25 4.05
N LYS A 343 -6.71 23.28 2.77
CA LYS A 343 -5.32 23.10 2.34
C LYS A 343 -4.39 24.16 2.93
N ALA A 344 -4.82 25.43 2.93
CA ALA A 344 -4.05 26.52 3.51
C ALA A 344 -3.80 26.32 5.01
N ILE A 345 -4.82 25.88 5.76
CA ILE A 345 -4.69 25.58 7.20
C ILE A 345 -3.73 24.40 7.42
N TRP A 346 -3.85 23.32 6.66
CA TRP A 346 -2.92 22.19 6.77
C TRP A 346 -1.48 22.57 6.43
N ILE A 347 -1.27 23.42 5.42
CA ILE A 347 0.05 23.97 5.11
C ILE A 347 0.58 24.81 6.27
N GLU A 348 -0.24 25.69 6.86
CA GLU A 348 0.17 26.48 8.03
C GLU A 348 0.55 25.58 9.23
N MET A 349 -0.28 24.59 9.54
CA MET A 349 -0.04 23.65 10.64
C MET A 349 1.21 22.79 10.41
N SER A 350 1.43 22.32 9.18
CA SER A 350 2.64 21.55 8.85
C SER A 350 3.91 22.41 8.94
N ILE A 351 3.88 23.65 8.44
CA ILE A 351 5.00 24.60 8.61
C ILE A 351 5.30 24.85 10.08
N ASP A 352 4.29 25.04 10.92
CA ASP A 352 4.48 25.26 12.36
C ASP A 352 5.17 24.06 13.03
N LYS A 353 4.69 22.84 12.73
CA LYS A 353 5.29 21.60 13.25
C LYS A 353 6.72 21.40 12.74
N TYR A 354 7.00 21.66 11.47
CA TYR A 354 8.38 21.62 10.94
C TYR A 354 9.33 22.59 11.63
N ARG A 355 8.84 23.77 12.05
CA ARG A 355 9.67 24.77 12.71
C ARG A 355 9.96 24.44 14.17
N HIS A 356 9.03 23.79 14.86
CA HIS A 356 9.08 23.72 16.33
C HIS A 356 9.13 22.30 16.89
N GLU A 357 8.65 21.29 16.16
CA GLU A 357 8.44 19.94 16.71
C GLU A 357 9.22 18.84 15.97
N VAL A 358 9.50 18.99 14.67
CA VAL A 358 10.12 17.95 13.83
C VAL A 358 11.65 17.95 14.00
N PRO A 359 12.26 16.86 14.53
CA PRO A 359 13.71 16.75 14.63
C PRO A 359 14.34 16.09 13.39
N LEU A 360 15.67 16.18 13.29
CA LEU A 360 16.45 15.34 12.37
C LEU A 360 16.33 13.86 12.75
N LYS A 361 16.39 12.98 11.74
CA LYS A 361 16.54 11.54 12.01
C LYS A 361 17.89 11.22 12.61
N SER A 362 17.93 10.09 13.31
CA SER A 362 19.13 9.63 14.03
C SER A 362 20.33 9.48 13.08
N GLY A 363 21.43 10.14 13.44
CA GLY A 363 22.69 10.13 12.69
C GLY A 363 22.77 11.07 11.49
N VAL A 364 21.69 11.77 11.12
CA VAL A 364 21.67 12.64 9.93
C VAL A 364 22.67 13.79 10.05
N ALA A 365 22.75 14.45 11.21
CA ALA A 365 23.65 15.57 11.41
C ALA A 365 25.13 15.17 11.22
N GLU A 366 25.52 14.03 11.79
CA GLU A 366 26.85 13.46 11.65
C GLU A 366 27.14 13.07 10.20
N PHE A 367 26.16 12.50 9.52
CA PHE A 367 26.29 12.03 8.15
C PHE A 367 26.39 13.19 7.14
N LEU A 368 25.58 14.23 7.27
CA LEU A 368 25.71 15.45 6.45
C LEU A 368 27.09 16.11 6.65
N SER A 369 27.57 16.17 7.89
CA SER A 369 28.93 16.65 8.20
C SER A 369 30.01 15.79 7.54
N PHE A 370 29.86 14.46 7.58
CA PHE A 370 30.76 13.51 6.94
C PHE A 370 30.80 13.71 5.41
N LEU A 371 29.65 13.78 4.75
CA LEU A 371 29.56 13.99 3.30
C LEU A 371 30.20 15.33 2.88
N LYS A 372 29.93 16.40 3.65
CA LYS A 372 30.55 17.72 3.42
C LYS A 372 32.08 17.68 3.53
N LYS A 373 32.63 17.00 4.54
CA LYS A 373 34.09 16.82 4.69
C LYS A 373 34.71 16.01 3.56
N LYS A 374 33.95 15.10 2.95
CA LYS A 374 34.37 14.31 1.77
C LYS A 374 34.22 15.08 0.46
N GLY A 375 33.61 16.26 0.46
CA GLY A 375 33.35 17.03 -0.75
C GLY A 375 32.25 16.45 -1.63
N ILE A 376 31.41 15.58 -1.08
CA ILE A 376 30.29 14.96 -1.81
C ILE A 376 29.14 15.96 -1.89
N ARG A 377 28.62 16.16 -3.10
CA ARG A 377 27.48 17.07 -3.33
C ARG A 377 26.21 16.48 -2.74
N MET A 378 25.34 17.33 -2.21
CA MET A 378 24.09 16.88 -1.60
C MET A 378 22.90 17.61 -2.21
N GLY A 379 21.80 16.88 -2.42
CA GLY A 379 20.54 17.45 -2.89
C GLY A 379 19.32 16.82 -2.23
N ILE A 380 18.19 17.52 -2.29
CA ILE A 380 16.89 17.06 -1.77
C ILE A 380 15.91 16.89 -2.93
N ALA A 381 15.17 15.78 -2.92
CA ALA A 381 14.10 15.46 -3.85
C ALA A 381 12.83 15.12 -3.06
N THR A 382 11.92 16.08 -2.88
CA THR A 382 10.72 15.92 -2.04
C THR A 382 9.42 16.19 -2.80
N SER A 383 8.33 15.58 -2.34
CA SER A 383 6.98 15.88 -2.84
C SER A 383 6.38 17.15 -2.23
N ASN A 384 7.00 17.75 -1.21
CA ASN A 384 6.49 18.93 -0.52
C ASN A 384 6.72 20.22 -1.30
N ALA A 385 5.93 21.24 -0.95
CA ALA A 385 6.07 22.60 -1.46
C ALA A 385 7.31 23.32 -0.89
N GLN A 386 7.81 24.31 -1.63
CA GLN A 386 9.09 24.97 -1.37
C GLN A 386 9.15 25.71 -0.03
N ASP A 387 8.04 26.28 0.42
CA ASP A 387 7.89 26.97 1.69
C ASP A 387 8.00 26.02 2.90
N MET A 388 7.39 24.85 2.82
CA MET A 388 7.50 23.79 3.84
C MET A 388 8.94 23.27 3.95
N VAL A 389 9.59 23.04 2.81
CA VAL A 389 10.99 22.60 2.78
C VAL A 389 11.91 23.68 3.36
N ALA A 390 11.72 24.95 2.99
CA ALA A 390 12.51 26.03 3.56
C ALA A 390 12.34 26.11 5.09
N ALA A 391 11.09 25.99 5.58
CA ALA A 391 10.79 26.06 7.00
C ALA A 391 11.55 25.01 7.84
N VAL A 392 11.60 23.75 7.37
CA VAL A 392 12.30 22.67 8.09
C VAL A 392 13.82 22.75 7.96
N LEU A 393 14.35 23.13 6.79
CA LEU A 393 15.80 23.22 6.61
C LEU A 393 16.42 24.37 7.41
N ASP A 394 15.68 25.48 7.53
CA ASP A 394 16.11 26.65 8.29
C ASP A 394 15.97 26.41 9.80
N SER A 395 14.89 25.75 10.27
CA SER A 395 14.71 25.44 11.70
C SER A 395 15.79 24.48 12.23
N LEU A 396 16.24 23.54 11.38
CA LEU A 396 17.25 22.55 11.72
C LEU A 396 18.69 22.98 11.36
N ASP A 397 18.88 24.17 10.79
CA ASP A 397 20.17 24.72 10.35
C ASP A 397 20.95 23.77 9.40
N ILE A 398 20.23 23.06 8.53
CA ILE A 398 20.83 22.13 7.56
C ILE A 398 20.78 22.62 6.11
N ARG A 399 20.14 23.78 5.84
CA ARG A 399 20.04 24.33 4.48
C ARG A 399 21.40 24.45 3.78
N SER A 400 22.45 24.82 4.53
CA SER A 400 23.79 25.05 4.00
C SER A 400 24.52 23.79 3.48
N TYR A 401 23.98 22.60 3.74
CA TYR A 401 24.54 21.35 3.22
C TYR A 401 24.13 21.06 1.77
N PHE A 402 22.97 21.56 1.33
CA PHE A 402 22.36 21.14 0.07
C PHE A 402 22.62 22.16 -1.04
N GLY A 403 23.19 21.70 -2.14
CA GLY A 403 23.42 22.53 -3.33
C GLY A 403 22.15 22.69 -4.18
N VAL A 404 21.25 21.71 -4.12
CA VAL A 404 19.99 21.68 -4.88
C VAL A 404 18.88 21.16 -3.98
N VAL A 405 17.70 21.77 -4.09
CA VAL A 405 16.45 21.29 -3.50
C VAL A 405 15.41 21.33 -4.60
N ALA A 406 14.85 20.19 -4.98
CA ALA A 406 13.79 20.08 -5.97
C ALA A 406 12.49 19.60 -5.31
N THR A 407 11.40 20.20 -5.72
CA THR A 407 10.03 19.90 -5.25
C THR A 407 9.21 19.23 -6.34
N ALA A 408 8.13 18.51 -5.98
CA ALA A 408 7.27 17.83 -6.95
C ALA A 408 6.61 18.77 -7.96
N CYS A 409 6.45 20.06 -7.65
CA CYS A 409 5.91 21.05 -8.59
C CYS A 409 6.82 21.33 -9.79
N GLU A 410 8.09 20.90 -9.73
CA GLU A 410 9.09 21.19 -10.75
C GLU A 410 9.29 20.04 -11.75
N VAL A 411 8.53 18.95 -11.62
CA VAL A 411 8.65 17.74 -12.47
C VAL A 411 7.31 17.26 -13.00
N ALA A 412 7.34 16.60 -14.17
CA ALA A 412 6.14 16.18 -14.88
C ALA A 412 5.38 15.03 -14.18
N ALA A 413 6.11 14.16 -13.48
CA ALA A 413 5.55 13.03 -12.74
C ALA A 413 6.21 12.87 -11.37
N GLY A 414 5.39 12.61 -10.34
CA GLY A 414 5.86 12.30 -9.00
C GLY A 414 6.42 10.88 -8.87
N LYS A 415 7.06 10.59 -7.74
CA LYS A 415 7.52 9.24 -7.36
C LYS A 415 6.33 8.25 -7.47
N PRO A 416 6.49 7.06 -8.08
CA PRO A 416 7.73 6.34 -8.36
C PRO A 416 8.36 6.64 -9.73
N ALA A 417 7.96 7.71 -10.42
CA ALA A 417 8.67 8.15 -11.62
C ALA A 417 10.07 8.72 -11.23
N PRO A 418 11.09 8.55 -12.09
CA PRO A 418 12.48 8.92 -11.75
C PRO A 418 12.75 10.44 -11.84
N ASP A 419 11.80 11.21 -12.39
CA ASP A 419 11.96 12.59 -12.84
C ASP A 419 12.60 13.50 -11.79
N ILE A 420 12.15 13.44 -10.53
CA ILE A 420 12.66 14.30 -9.46
C ILE A 420 14.12 14.02 -9.12
N TYR A 421 14.53 12.75 -9.12
CA TYR A 421 15.92 12.37 -8.88
C TYR A 421 16.82 12.73 -10.05
N LEU A 422 16.36 12.47 -11.28
CA LEU A 422 17.08 12.87 -12.50
C LEU A 422 17.28 14.39 -12.55
N LYS A 423 16.27 15.17 -12.20
CA LYS A 423 16.36 16.63 -12.10
C LYS A 423 17.42 17.06 -11.09
N VAL A 424 17.36 16.54 -9.85
CA VAL A 424 18.34 16.92 -8.81
C VAL A 424 19.77 16.56 -9.23
N ALA A 425 19.98 15.38 -9.82
CA ALA A 425 21.29 14.97 -10.33
C ALA A 425 21.78 15.89 -11.46
N ALA A 426 20.90 16.25 -12.40
CA ALA A 426 21.21 17.18 -13.49
C ALA A 426 21.58 18.58 -12.96
N ASP A 427 20.81 19.11 -12.02
CA ASP A 427 21.05 20.43 -11.41
C ASP A 427 22.34 20.44 -10.56
N LEU A 428 22.69 19.31 -9.95
CA LEU A 428 23.98 19.12 -9.27
C LEU A 428 25.14 18.90 -10.25
N GLY A 429 24.87 18.65 -11.53
CA GLY A 429 25.88 18.31 -12.53
C GLY A 429 26.55 16.96 -12.26
N VAL A 430 25.77 15.94 -11.89
CA VAL A 430 26.24 14.57 -11.61
C VAL A 430 25.46 13.56 -12.44
N GLN A 431 26.17 12.55 -12.95
CA GLN A 431 25.56 11.43 -13.67
C GLN A 431 24.82 10.51 -12.70
N PRO A 432 23.62 9.99 -13.03
CA PRO A 432 22.81 9.20 -12.11
C PRO A 432 23.53 7.99 -11.50
N GLU A 433 24.41 7.31 -12.25
CA GLU A 433 25.13 6.12 -11.80
C GLU A 433 26.15 6.44 -10.69
N LYS A 434 26.50 7.72 -10.51
CA LYS A 434 27.37 8.23 -9.45
C LYS A 434 26.60 8.84 -8.27
N CYS A 435 25.27 8.76 -8.30
CA CYS A 435 24.40 9.23 -7.24
C CYS A 435 24.03 8.08 -6.29
N LEU A 436 23.93 8.40 -5.00
CA LEU A 436 23.34 7.56 -3.98
C LEU A 436 22.08 8.23 -3.43
N VAL A 437 20.95 7.55 -3.47
CA VAL A 437 19.65 8.03 -2.98
C VAL A 437 19.34 7.44 -1.61
N PHE A 438 18.76 8.24 -0.71
CA PHE A 438 18.14 7.75 0.53
C PHE A 438 16.63 7.99 0.54
N GLU A 439 15.88 6.97 0.92
CA GLU A 439 14.41 6.94 0.88
C GLU A 439 13.83 6.05 1.98
N ASP A 440 12.65 6.40 2.48
CA ASP A 440 11.99 5.67 3.57
C ASP A 440 10.74 4.91 3.11
N VAL A 441 10.28 5.08 1.86
CA VAL A 441 9.11 4.41 1.30
C VAL A 441 9.38 3.70 -0.04
N PRO A 442 8.70 2.57 -0.35
CA PRO A 442 8.90 1.82 -1.58
C PRO A 442 8.75 2.61 -2.89
N ALA A 443 7.81 3.56 -2.95
CA ALA A 443 7.61 4.38 -4.15
C ALA A 443 8.83 5.25 -4.45
N GLY A 444 9.43 5.82 -3.42
CA GLY A 444 10.63 6.62 -3.53
C GLY A 444 11.87 5.80 -3.86
N ILE A 445 12.03 4.63 -3.24
CA ILE A 445 13.10 3.68 -3.56
C ILE A 445 13.06 3.33 -5.05
N LEU A 446 11.88 2.98 -5.56
CA LEU A 446 11.69 2.68 -6.98
C LEU A 446 12.04 3.86 -7.89
N ALA A 447 11.72 5.10 -7.50
CA ALA A 447 12.09 6.28 -8.26
C ALA A 447 13.61 6.42 -8.39
N GLY A 448 14.36 6.24 -7.30
CA GLY A 448 15.83 6.24 -7.31
C GLY A 448 16.40 5.11 -8.19
N LYS A 449 15.87 3.89 -8.07
CA LYS A 449 16.31 2.74 -8.89
C LYS A 449 16.03 2.97 -10.38
N ARG A 450 14.85 3.49 -10.72
CA ARG A 450 14.46 3.81 -12.12
C ARG A 450 15.28 4.96 -12.70
N ALA A 451 15.79 5.84 -11.86
CA ALA A 451 16.73 6.87 -12.27
C ALA A 451 18.14 6.33 -12.55
N GLY A 452 18.39 5.03 -12.37
CA GLY A 452 19.70 4.41 -12.56
C GLY A 452 20.66 4.64 -11.38
N MET A 453 20.14 5.03 -10.22
CA MET A 453 20.94 5.37 -9.03
C MET A 453 21.00 4.19 -8.06
N ARG A 454 22.05 4.14 -7.23
CA ARG A 454 22.05 3.29 -6.02
C ARG A 454 21.12 3.89 -4.97
N VAL A 455 20.44 3.05 -4.21
CA VAL A 455 19.44 3.47 -3.22
C VAL A 455 19.66 2.76 -1.88
N GLY A 456 19.76 3.54 -0.80
CA GLY A 456 19.69 3.06 0.58
C GLY A 456 18.31 3.32 1.18
N ALA A 457 17.64 2.28 1.65
CA ALA A 457 16.39 2.42 2.38
C ALA A 457 16.64 2.84 3.84
N VAL A 458 15.81 3.72 4.38
CA VAL A 458 15.88 4.21 5.76
C VAL A 458 14.73 3.63 6.59
N GLU A 459 15.02 3.18 7.81
CA GLU A 459 13.99 2.76 8.79
C GLU A 459 13.15 3.97 9.22
N ASP A 460 11.83 3.83 9.17
CA ASP A 460 10.89 4.82 9.70
C ASP A 460 9.72 4.08 10.37
N VAL A 461 9.22 4.64 11.47
CA VAL A 461 8.12 4.05 12.26
C VAL A 461 6.86 3.93 11.42
N PHE A 462 6.57 4.93 10.58
CA PHE A 462 5.40 4.97 9.71
C PHE A 462 5.41 3.85 8.68
N SER A 463 6.58 3.54 8.12
CA SER A 463 6.76 2.54 7.07
C SER A 463 7.30 1.20 7.61
N LEU A 464 7.16 0.92 8.91
CA LEU A 464 7.60 -0.35 9.52
C LEU A 464 6.93 -1.58 8.90
N SER A 465 5.64 -1.47 8.56
CA SER A 465 4.88 -2.52 7.86
C SER A 465 5.47 -2.85 6.49
N MET A 466 6.24 -1.93 5.89
CA MET A 466 6.85 -2.04 4.56
C MET A 466 8.33 -2.42 4.62
N THR A 467 8.89 -2.71 5.80
CA THR A 467 10.34 -2.93 5.99
C THR A 467 10.93 -3.97 5.05
N GLU A 468 10.24 -5.09 4.85
CA GLU A 468 10.74 -6.17 3.97
C GLU A 468 10.67 -5.76 2.48
N GLU A 469 9.61 -5.07 2.05
CA GLU A 469 9.53 -4.51 0.69
C GLU A 469 10.68 -3.52 0.44
N LYS A 470 11.01 -2.67 1.43
CA LYS A 470 12.12 -1.72 1.30
C LYS A 470 13.46 -2.41 1.15
N LYS A 471 13.71 -3.48 1.92
CA LYS A 471 14.94 -4.29 1.83
C LYS A 471 15.04 -5.03 0.50
N GLU A 472 13.91 -5.47 -0.05
CA GLU A 472 13.86 -6.15 -1.35
C GLU A 472 14.14 -5.17 -2.51
N LEU A 473 13.65 -3.93 -2.41
CA LEU A 473 13.75 -2.93 -3.48
C LEU A 473 15.06 -2.12 -3.47
N ALA A 474 15.60 -1.83 -2.29
CA ALA A 474 16.80 -1.00 -2.14
C ALA A 474 18.08 -1.84 -2.23
N ASP A 475 19.19 -1.18 -2.53
CA ASP A 475 20.51 -1.84 -2.58
C ASP A 475 21.03 -2.19 -1.17
N PHE A 476 20.56 -1.48 -0.15
CA PHE A 476 20.81 -1.76 1.26
C PHE A 476 19.80 -1.04 2.15
N TYR A 477 19.80 -1.37 3.44
CA TYR A 477 18.88 -0.82 4.43
C TYR A 477 19.65 -0.35 5.67
N ILE A 478 19.30 0.84 6.17
CA ILE A 478 19.88 1.43 7.39
C ILE A 478 18.79 1.76 8.40
N ARG A 479 19.12 1.67 9.69
CA ARG A 479 18.29 2.20 10.78
C ARG A 479 18.79 3.55 11.25
N ASP A 480 20.10 3.74 11.10
CA ASP A 480 20.79 4.92 11.55
C ASP A 480 21.88 5.31 10.56
N TYR A 481 21.98 6.59 10.25
CA TYR A 481 22.99 7.06 9.30
C TYR A 481 24.43 6.89 9.81
N ARG A 482 24.64 6.71 11.12
CA ARG A 482 25.95 6.39 11.70
C ARG A 482 26.46 5.03 11.24
N GLU A 483 25.59 4.11 10.82
CA GLU A 483 25.99 2.82 10.23
C GLU A 483 26.82 2.99 8.96
N LEU A 484 26.74 4.16 8.30
CA LEU A 484 27.45 4.47 7.06
C LEU A 484 28.79 5.18 7.27
N ILE A 485 29.07 5.60 8.49
CA ILE A 485 30.30 6.31 8.86
C ILE A 485 31.26 5.27 9.48
N GLN A 486 32.27 4.84 8.71
CA GLN A 486 33.27 3.88 9.21
C GLN A 486 33.84 4.33 10.56
N GLY A 487 33.84 3.43 11.56
CA GLY A 487 34.43 3.65 12.88
C GLY A 487 33.46 3.88 14.05
N ALA A 488 32.14 3.82 13.83
CA ALA A 488 31.14 3.83 14.90
C ALA A 488 30.81 2.40 15.39
N ARG A 489 31.78 1.74 16.04
CA ARG A 489 31.52 0.62 16.96
C ARG A 489 32.08 0.96 18.33
#